data_AF-A0A3D4KBX0-F1
#
_entry.id   AF-A0A3D4KBX0-F1
#
_cell.length_a   1.000
_cell.length_b   1.000
_cell.length_c   1.000
_cell.angle_alpha   90.00
_cell.angle_beta   90.00
_cell.angle_gamma   90.00
#
_symmetry.space_group_name_H-M   'P 1'
#
loop_
_entity.id
_entity.type
_entity.pdbx_description
1 polymer ?
#
loop_
_entity_poly.entity_id
_entity_poly.type
_entity_poly.pdbx_seq_one_letter_code
_entity_poly.pdbx_strand_id
1 'polypeptide(L)' 'LEYVPQSAKMVDNLMGWQGSSDMLQEVKLKFETKEAAINYANNNKIEFEIIEPKQRRTIIKQYADNFQ' A
#
# COMPACT_ATOMS: atom_id res chain seq x y z
N LEU A 1 5.64 3.59 3.80
CA LEU A 1 4.93 4.77 3.26
C LEU A 1 4.61 4.47 1.80
N GLU A 2 3.33 4.52 1.46
CA GLU A 2 2.85 4.45 0.08
C GLU A 2 2.04 5.73 -0.17
N TYR A 3 2.27 6.39 -1.31
CA TYR A 3 1.53 7.59 -1.69
C TYR A 3 0.22 7.22 -2.39
N VAL A 4 -0.86 7.93 -2.04
CA VAL A 4 -2.16 7.82 -2.72
C VAL A 4 -2.03 8.51 -4.09
N PRO A 5 -2.57 7.93 -5.18
CA PRO A 5 -2.49 8.55 -6.50
C PRO A 5 -3.17 9.92 -6.49
N GLN A 6 -2.43 10.97 -6.84
CA GLN A 6 -2.94 12.34 -6.90
C GLN A 6 -3.58 12.65 -8.25
N SER A 7 -3.28 11.88 -9.29
CA SER A 7 -3.86 12.03 -10.62
C SER A 7 -4.37 10.71 -11.20
N ALA A 8 -5.38 10.79 -12.07
CA ALA A 8 -5.91 9.63 -12.78
C ALA A 8 -4.91 9.16 -13.84
N LYS A 9 -4.78 7.83 -13.98
CA LYS A 9 -3.99 7.23 -15.05
C LYS A 9 -4.59 7.61 -16.40
N MET A 10 -3.76 8.13 -17.30
CA MET A 10 -4.17 8.52 -18.64
C MET A 10 -3.79 7.43 -19.64
N VAL A 11 -4.71 7.06 -20.50
CA VAL A 11 -4.48 6.05 -21.54
C VAL A 11 -4.15 6.77 -22.84
N ASP A 12 -3.04 6.39 -23.47
CA ASP A 12 -2.67 6.92 -24.80
C ASP A 12 -3.65 6.40 -25.87
N ASN A 13 -4.13 7.30 -26.72
CA ASN A 13 -5.15 7.00 -27.74
C ASN A 13 -4.62 6.20 -28.95
N LEU A 14 -3.30 6.13 -29.15
CA LEU A 14 -2.67 5.41 -30.25
C LEU A 14 -2.29 3.98 -29.85
N MET A 15 -1.50 3.84 -28.77
CA MET A 15 -0.93 2.54 -28.35
C MET A 15 -1.60 1.94 -27.11
N GLY A 16 -2.52 2.66 -26.45
CA GLY A 16 -3.22 2.16 -25.27
C GLY A 16 -2.34 2.04 -24.02
N TRP A 17 -1.15 2.64 -24.04
CA TRP A 17 -0.25 2.59 -22.88
C TRP A 17 -0.80 3.45 -21.75
N GLN A 18 -0.72 2.90 -20.54
CA GLN A 18 -1.10 3.63 -19.32
C GLN A 18 0.07 4.54 -18.93
N GLY A 19 -0.04 5.82 -19.30
CA GLY A 19 0.84 6.86 -18.79
C GLY A 19 0.29 7.39 -17.46
N SER A 20 1.15 7.52 -16.45
CA SER A 20 0.84 8.30 -15.26
C SER A 20 1.72 9.54 -15.26
N SER A 21 1.15 10.71 -15.00
CA SER A 21 1.94 11.93 -14.74
C SER A 21 2.43 11.98 -13.29
N ASP A 22 1.94 11.09 -12.43
CA ASP A 22 2.25 11.04 -11.02
C ASP A 22 3.43 10.10 -10.76
N MET A 23 4.62 10.68 -10.61
CA MET A 23 5.85 9.94 -10.29
C MET A 23 5.85 9.40 -8.85
N LEU A 24 5.09 10.02 -7.93
CA LEU A 24 5.08 9.62 -6.52
C LEU A 24 4.41 8.25 -6.32
N GLN A 25 3.60 7.82 -7.28
CA GLN A 25 2.94 6.52 -7.26
C GLN A 25 3.93 5.33 -7.32
N GLU A 26 5.12 5.53 -7.89
CA GLU A 26 6.14 4.47 -7.97
C GLU A 26 7.01 4.38 -6.72
N VAL A 27 6.98 5.41 -5.87
CA VAL A 27 7.88 5.52 -4.72
C VAL A 27 7.30 4.76 -3.52
N LYS A 28 7.87 3.59 -3.22
CA LYS A 28 7.53 2.79 -2.03
C LYS A 28 8.68 2.78 -1.02
N LEU A 29 8.49 3.45 0.11
CA LEU A 29 9.47 3.44 1.20
C LEU A 29 9.06 2.42 2.26
N LYS A 30 9.97 1.49 2.55
CA LYS A 30 9.84 0.54 3.66
C LYS A 30 10.59 1.08 4.88
N PHE A 31 9.96 0.99 6.04
CA PHE A 31 10.54 1.38 7.32
C PHE A 31 10.50 0.20 8.27
N GLU A 32 11.48 0.11 9.17
CA GLU A 32 11.55 -0.96 10.17
C GLU A 32 10.57 -0.71 11.33
N THR A 33 10.33 0.54 11.69
CA THR A 33 9.45 0.92 12.79
C THR A 33 8.36 1.89 12.35
N LYS A 34 7.21 1.83 13.03
CA LYS A 34 6.10 2.77 12.82
C LYS A 34 6.53 4.22 13.08
N GLU A 35 7.37 4.43 14.09
CA GLU A 35 7.83 5.76 14.50
C GLU A 35 8.76 6.39 13.46
N ALA A 36 9.61 5.60 12.81
CA ALA A 36 10.46 6.07 11.72
C ALA A 36 9.62 6.55 10.52
N ALA A 37 8.56 5.83 10.18
CA ALA A 37 7.63 6.23 9.12
C ALA A 37 6.89 7.53 9.47
N ILE A 38 6.43 7.68 10.73
CA ILE A 38 5.74 8.89 11.21
C ILE A 38 6.68 10.09 11.20
N ASN A 39 7.91 9.93 11.69
CA ASN A 39 8.90 11.01 11.71
C ASN A 39 9.26 11.48 10.29
N TYR A 40 9.42 10.54 9.36
CA TYR A 40 9.65 10.87 7.95
C TYR A 40 8.46 11.63 7.34
N ALA A 41 7.22 11.20 7.60
CA ALA A 41 6.04 11.89 7.09
C ALA A 41 5.90 13.31 7.67
N ASN A 42 6.14 13.47 8.98
CA ASN A 42 6.14 14.78 9.64
C ASN A 42 7.20 15.73 9.08
N ASN A 43 8.43 15.25 8.89
CA ASN A 43 9.52 16.07 8.35
C ASN A 43 9.25 16.56 6.93
N ASN A 44 8.60 15.72 6.12
CA ASN A 44 8.23 16.06 4.75
C ASN A 44 6.86 16.75 4.65
N LYS A 45 6.18 17.01 5.78
CA LYS A 45 4.83 17.61 5.86
C LYS A 45 3.80 16.85 5.01
N ILE A 46 3.87 15.53 5.01
CA ILE A 46 2.97 14.66 4.27
C ILE A 46 1.86 14.22 5.22
N GLU A 47 0.60 14.41 4.84
CA GLU A 47 -0.53 13.80 5.56
C GLU A 47 -0.46 12.27 5.42
N PHE A 48 -0.55 11.56 6.54
CA PHE A 48 -0.43 10.12 6.58
C PHE A 48 -1.57 9.51 7.40
N GLU A 49 -2.02 8.33 6.99
CA GLU A 49 -2.94 7.49 7.75
C GLU A 49 -2.22 6.20 8.18
N ILE A 50 -2.42 5.79 9.43
CA ILE A 50 -1.83 4.56 9.96
C ILE A 50 -2.81 3.42 9.76
N ILE A 51 -2.50 2.52 8.83
CA ILE A 51 -3.24 1.29 8.63
C ILE A 51 -2.61 0.20 9.49
N GLU A 52 -3.30 -0.23 10.55
CA GLU A 52 -2.80 -1.30 11.41
C GLU A 52 -2.74 -2.65 10.66
N PRO A 53 -1.66 -3.42 10.81
CA PRO A 53 -1.55 -4.72 10.16
C PRO A 53 -2.61 -5.67 10.73
N LYS A 54 -3.56 -6.08 9.90
CA LYS A 54 -4.58 -7.05 10.28
C LYS A 54 -3.93 -8.42 10.47
N GLN A 55 -3.63 -8.77 11.73
CA GLN A 55 -3.12 -10.10 12.05
C GLN A 55 -4.15 -11.15 11.64
N ARG A 56 -3.75 -12.01 10.70
CA ARG A 56 -4.58 -13.14 10.29
C ARG A 56 -4.67 -14.13 11.46
N ARG A 57 -5.88 -14.41 11.93
CA ARG A 57 -6.11 -15.51 12.86
C ARG A 57 -5.79 -16.83 12.15
N THR A 58 -4.79 -17.56 12.62
CA THR A 58 -4.48 -18.91 12.15
C THR A 58 -5.52 -19.87 12.70
N ILE A 59 -6.54 -20.16 11.91
CA ILE A 59 -7.51 -21.21 12.23
C ILE A 59 -6.88 -22.53 11.82
N ILE A 60 -6.65 -23.40 12.80
CA ILE A 60 -6.22 -24.78 12.56
C ILE A 60 -7.42 -25.49 11.94
N LYS A 61 -7.32 -25.85 10.67
CA LYS A 61 -8.34 -26.65 9.98
C LYS A 61 -7.88 -28.10 9.97
N GLN A 62 -8.64 -28.99 10.61
CA GLN A 62 -8.37 -30.42 10.55
C GLN A 62 -9.28 -31.04 9.50
N TYR A 63 -8.69 -31.74 8.53
CA TYR A 63 -9.44 -32.38 7.44
C TYR A 63 -10.30 -33.56 7.93
N ALA A 64 -9.94 -34.15 9.08
CA ALA A 64 -10.68 -35.24 9.72
C ALA A 64 -12.11 -34.84 10.11
N ASP A 65 -12.33 -33.57 10.48
CA ASP A 65 -13.65 -33.05 10.84
C ASP A 65 -14.63 -32.95 9.64
N ASN A 66 -14.15 -33.11 8.41
CA ASN A 66 -14.99 -33.05 7.22
C ASN A 66 -15.76 -34.36 6.92
N PHE A 67 -15.46 -35.46 7.63
CA PHE A 67 -16.00 -36.80 7.35
C PHE A 67 -16.74 -37.45 8.52
N GLN A 68 -17.17 -36.68 9.53
CA GLN A 68 -18.09 -37.16 10.58
C GLN A 68 -19.56 -37.06 10.15
#